data_AF-A0A836KM16-F1
#
_entry.id   AF-A0A836KM16-F1
#
_cell.length_a   1.000
_cell.length_b   1.000
_cell.length_c   1.000
_cell.angle_alpha   90.00
_cell.angle_beta   90.00
_cell.angle_gamma   90.00
#
_symmetry.space_group_name_H-M   'P 1'
#
loop_
_entity.id
_entity.type
_entity.pdbx_description
1 polymer ?
#
loop_
_entity_poly.entity_id
_entity_poly.type
_entity_poly.pdbx_seq_one_letter_code
_entity_poly.pdbx_strand_id
1 'polypeptide(L)'
;MGDIHLPALAAPKGKQSSHPLSKKVDDYTLCQEYAGYIAQLRGLLEETTGPPPAGVRTAEVERRIALIHCALDEVKRLNAEARWRIELRSNQRFLETCERRIKAEEEAEKKRQEAEKQRLAQVEEMRAMQQAYYKERNDRTDAKAHHCRAHNEEVQEQTVMKAETNEERRTRNLANLDAERQRKNKELRDREQARQAYARMLRERQAAKDAQKQAEKTRLAEIHRQEMEAKLIAIRESKRCKWAAKKEASRSKSVLVWRNGEAILETQRKNHDNLVEELEQRQRQQALRYAEEKAEQEAYLQQRQQVHSARQERQQENLIKLLDKRVSRGVEIVKNAEEKKERAEQVKERHAVQYVEAGKLLDEDVRLHLQRARRLQERRTNESLAQNYRRWNHRAARIMKELHDAVAKEAAEAEQLSAAASRQRGVTAHSENQRSWAASEHADIPRCGYLIASLPSPKEFAV
;
A
#
# COMPACT_ATOMS: atom_id res chain seq x y z
N MET A 1 -62.01 -59.66 -9.56
CA MET A 1 -60.87 -60.60 -9.71
C MET A 1 -59.93 -59.99 -10.72
N GLY A 2 -58.72 -59.60 -10.30
CA GLY A 2 -57.83 -58.75 -11.09
C GLY A 2 -57.04 -57.82 -10.18
N ASP A 3 -56.14 -58.41 -9.41
CA ASP A 3 -55.52 -57.77 -8.25
C ASP A 3 -54.37 -56.85 -8.65
N ILE A 4 -54.57 -55.54 -8.48
CA ILE A 4 -53.56 -54.52 -8.78
C ILE A 4 -52.68 -54.33 -7.53
N HIS A 5 -51.59 -55.08 -7.45
CA HIS A 5 -50.56 -54.86 -6.44
C HIS A 5 -49.82 -53.53 -6.68
N LEU A 6 -50.10 -52.54 -5.82
CA LEU A 6 -49.27 -51.34 -5.68
C LEU A 6 -47.92 -51.71 -5.03
N PRO A 7 -46.77 -51.37 -5.65
CA PRO A 7 -45.47 -51.56 -5.00
C PRO A 7 -45.29 -50.54 -3.86
N ALA A 8 -44.74 -51.00 -2.74
CA ALA A 8 -44.63 -50.19 -1.52
C ALA A 8 -43.59 -49.06 -1.63
N LEU A 9 -43.84 -47.96 -0.92
CA LEU A 9 -42.94 -46.82 -0.80
C LEU A 9 -41.62 -47.23 -0.13
N ALA A 10 -40.53 -47.27 -0.90
CA ALA A 10 -39.19 -47.48 -0.36
C ALA A 10 -38.74 -46.26 0.46
N ALA A 11 -38.32 -46.49 1.70
CA ALA A 11 -37.89 -45.43 2.61
C ALA A 11 -36.68 -44.65 2.06
N PRO A 12 -36.58 -43.32 2.30
CA PRO A 12 -35.42 -42.54 1.90
C PRO A 12 -34.18 -43.03 2.65
N LYS A 13 -33.22 -43.61 1.92
CA LYS A 13 -31.92 -44.01 2.50
C LYS A 13 -31.29 -42.78 3.17
N GLY A 14 -31.08 -42.88 4.49
CA GLY A 14 -30.51 -41.80 5.27
C GLY A 14 -29.18 -41.35 4.69
N LYS A 15 -29.06 -40.06 4.37
CA LYS A 15 -27.77 -39.47 4.05
C LYS A 15 -26.91 -39.58 5.32
N GLN A 16 -25.95 -40.50 5.31
CA GLN A 16 -24.92 -40.55 6.34
C GLN A 16 -24.30 -39.16 6.45
N SER A 17 -24.23 -38.62 7.65
CA SER A 17 -23.61 -37.32 7.91
C SER A 17 -22.14 -37.42 7.53
N SER A 18 -21.77 -36.83 6.39
CA SER A 18 -20.37 -36.64 6.02
C SER A 18 -19.68 -35.95 7.19
N HIS A 19 -18.68 -36.60 7.79
CA HIS A 19 -17.92 -36.04 8.90
C HIS A 19 -17.47 -34.61 8.54
N PRO A 20 -17.51 -33.65 9.48
CA PRO A 20 -17.03 -32.31 9.21
C PRO A 20 -15.56 -32.40 8.84
N LEU A 21 -15.26 -32.19 7.54
CA LEU A 21 -13.90 -31.99 7.06
C LEU A 21 -13.27 -30.94 7.96
N SER A 22 -12.14 -31.28 8.57
CA SER A 22 -11.46 -30.40 9.52
C SER A 22 -11.29 -29.03 8.86
N LYS A 23 -11.72 -27.98 9.59
CA LYS A 23 -11.52 -26.61 9.14
C LYS A 23 -10.02 -26.42 8.98
N LYS A 24 -9.53 -26.39 7.74
CA LYS A 24 -8.15 -26.02 7.45
C LYS A 24 -7.93 -24.66 8.10
N VAL A 25 -6.98 -24.56 9.03
CA VAL A 25 -6.50 -23.27 9.49
C VAL A 25 -5.97 -22.55 8.26
N ASP A 26 -6.51 -21.37 7.95
CA ASP A 26 -5.96 -20.57 6.85
C ASP A 26 -4.70 -19.88 7.36
N ASP A 27 -3.66 -19.76 6.52
CA ASP A 27 -2.45 -19.03 6.90
C ASP A 27 -2.80 -17.59 7.31
N TYR A 28 -3.89 -17.02 6.79
CA TYR A 28 -4.43 -15.72 7.22
C TYR A 28 -4.87 -15.70 8.70
N THR A 29 -5.58 -16.73 9.19
CA THR A 29 -5.95 -16.85 10.60
C THR A 29 -4.71 -17.11 11.47
N LEU A 30 -3.80 -17.96 11.00
CA LEU A 30 -2.52 -18.24 11.66
C LEU A 30 -1.65 -16.97 11.81
N CYS A 31 -1.59 -16.13 10.78
CA CYS A 31 -0.90 -14.84 10.81
C CYS A 31 -1.49 -13.89 11.87
N GLN A 32 -2.80 -13.93 12.11
CA GLN A 32 -3.48 -13.12 13.14
C GLN A 32 -3.20 -13.68 14.54
N GLU A 33 -3.25 -14.99 14.73
CA GLU A 33 -2.95 -15.66 16.01
C GLU A 33 -1.49 -15.39 16.43
N TYR A 34 -0.52 -15.61 15.54
CA TYR A 34 0.88 -15.27 15.80
C TYR A 34 1.11 -13.75 16.01
N ALA A 35 0.32 -12.87 15.39
CA ALA A 35 0.40 -11.43 15.67
C ALA A 35 -0.12 -11.08 17.08
N GLY A 36 -1.15 -11.80 17.55
CA GLY A 36 -1.63 -11.74 18.93
C GLY A 36 -0.55 -12.15 19.93
N TYR A 37 0.09 -13.31 19.73
CA TYR A 37 1.19 -13.77 20.59
C TYR A 37 2.39 -12.80 20.59
N ILE A 38 2.76 -12.22 19.44
CA ILE A 38 3.80 -11.17 19.36
C ILE A 38 3.46 -9.95 20.22
N ALA A 39 2.19 -9.51 20.23
CA ALA A 39 1.76 -8.39 21.08
C ALA A 39 1.78 -8.75 22.57
N GLN A 40 1.31 -9.95 22.93
CA GLN A 40 1.31 -10.43 24.32
C GLN A 40 2.73 -10.59 24.89
N LEU A 41 3.66 -11.16 24.11
CA LEU A 41 5.05 -11.34 24.51
C LEU A 41 5.80 -10.00 24.64
N ARG A 42 5.47 -8.98 23.84
CA ARG A 42 5.99 -7.61 24.02
C ARG A 42 5.50 -6.97 25.31
N GLY A 43 4.20 -7.04 25.59
CA GLY A 43 3.63 -6.51 26.84
C GLY A 43 4.24 -7.17 28.08
N LEU A 44 4.51 -8.48 28.03
CA LEU A 44 5.26 -9.18 29.09
C LEU A 44 6.67 -8.61 29.33
N LEU A 45 7.39 -8.20 28.29
CA LEU A 45 8.72 -7.62 28.44
C LEU A 45 8.66 -6.21 29.05
N GLU A 46 7.71 -5.39 28.61
CA GLU A 46 7.46 -4.04 29.15
C GLU A 46 7.08 -4.06 30.64
N GLU A 47 6.30 -5.07 31.08
CA GLU A 47 5.94 -5.30 32.48
C GLU A 47 7.16 -5.63 33.40
N THR A 48 8.32 -5.99 32.84
CA THR A 48 9.51 -6.42 33.62
C THR A 48 10.46 -5.29 34.07
N THR A 49 10.08 -4.03 33.90
CA THR A 49 10.95 -2.85 34.12
C THR A 49 11.28 -2.51 35.58
N GLY A 50 10.92 -3.36 36.55
CA GLY A 50 11.16 -3.16 37.99
C GLY A 50 12.22 -4.09 38.61
N PRO A 51 12.76 -3.75 39.79
CA PRO A 51 13.72 -4.61 40.50
C PRO A 51 13.05 -5.91 41.00
N PRO A 52 13.79 -7.02 41.12
CA PRO A 52 13.25 -8.28 41.63
C PRO A 52 12.86 -8.17 43.12
N PRO A 53 11.84 -8.92 43.59
CA PRO A 53 11.53 -9.03 45.00
C PRO A 53 12.66 -9.74 45.77
N ALA A 54 12.87 -9.34 47.02
CA ALA A 54 13.90 -9.89 47.89
C ALA A 54 13.72 -11.42 48.05
N GLY A 55 14.78 -12.16 47.71
CA GLY A 55 14.80 -13.62 47.65
C GLY A 55 14.89 -14.17 46.22
N VAL A 56 14.40 -13.43 45.22
CA VAL A 56 14.59 -13.77 43.79
C VAL A 56 15.90 -13.18 43.29
N ARG A 57 16.69 -13.95 42.54
CA ARG A 57 17.97 -13.50 41.97
C ARG A 57 17.73 -12.73 40.67
N THR A 58 18.39 -11.60 40.46
CA THR A 58 18.25 -10.79 39.22
C THR A 58 18.52 -11.61 37.96
N ALA A 59 19.60 -12.42 37.98
CA ALA A 59 19.95 -13.36 36.90
C ALA A 59 18.84 -14.38 36.57
N GLU A 60 17.93 -14.68 37.50
CA GLU A 60 16.81 -15.59 37.29
C GLU A 60 15.61 -14.89 36.60
N VAL A 61 15.49 -13.57 36.76
CA VAL A 61 14.55 -12.72 36.02
C VAL A 61 15.11 -12.43 34.63
N GLU A 62 16.38 -12.03 34.54
CA GLU A 62 17.12 -11.82 33.28
C GLU A 62 17.07 -13.08 32.39
N ARG A 63 17.24 -14.27 32.97
CA ARG A 63 17.09 -15.53 32.23
C ARG A 63 15.68 -15.72 31.67
N ARG A 64 14.62 -15.41 32.43
CA ARG A 64 13.24 -15.51 31.94
C ARG A 64 12.90 -14.43 30.90
N ILE A 65 13.44 -13.22 31.05
CA ILE A 65 13.38 -12.16 30.02
C ILE A 65 14.02 -12.66 28.72
N ALA A 66 15.22 -13.25 28.79
CA ALA A 66 15.89 -13.83 27.62
C ALA A 66 15.07 -14.94 26.95
N LEU A 67 14.45 -15.84 27.72
CA LEU A 67 13.51 -16.85 27.19
C LEU A 67 12.30 -16.18 26.49
N ILE A 68 11.71 -15.14 27.06
CA ILE A 68 10.60 -14.39 26.44
C ILE A 68 11.04 -13.72 25.14
N HIS A 69 12.27 -13.19 25.06
CA HIS A 69 12.86 -12.71 23.81
C HIS A 69 13.02 -13.82 22.76
N CYS A 70 13.59 -14.97 23.13
CA CYS A 70 13.75 -16.11 22.22
C CYS A 70 12.41 -16.60 21.65
N ALA A 71 11.37 -16.71 22.49
CA ALA A 71 10.02 -17.04 22.02
C ALA A 71 9.46 -15.96 21.10
N LEU A 72 9.59 -14.67 21.46
CA LEU A 72 9.11 -13.55 20.66
C LEU A 72 9.77 -13.51 19.26
N ASP A 73 11.04 -13.88 19.15
CA ASP A 73 11.75 -13.94 17.86
C ASP A 73 11.36 -15.17 17.03
N GLU A 74 11.16 -16.33 17.64
CA GLU A 74 10.65 -17.52 16.95
C GLU A 74 9.20 -17.32 16.44
N VAL A 75 8.32 -16.64 17.19
CA VAL A 75 6.98 -16.30 16.69
C VAL A 75 7.01 -15.29 15.55
N LYS A 76 7.95 -14.32 15.55
CA LYS A 76 8.16 -13.45 14.37
C LYS A 76 8.56 -14.28 13.15
N ARG A 77 9.46 -15.25 13.32
CA ARG A 77 9.92 -16.18 12.27
C ARG A 77 8.73 -16.95 11.66
N LEU A 78 7.94 -17.61 12.51
CA LEU A 78 6.72 -18.34 12.10
C LEU A 78 5.67 -17.43 11.44
N ASN A 79 5.46 -16.22 11.95
CA ASN A 79 4.54 -15.25 11.34
C ASN A 79 5.01 -14.82 9.93
N ALA A 80 6.32 -14.63 9.73
CA ALA A 80 6.89 -14.33 8.42
C ALA A 80 6.75 -15.50 7.44
N GLU A 81 6.95 -16.75 7.89
CA GLU A 81 6.75 -17.95 7.07
C GLU A 81 5.29 -18.15 6.67
N ALA A 82 4.34 -17.85 7.57
CA ALA A 82 2.91 -17.87 7.26
C ALA A 82 2.52 -16.79 6.23
N ARG A 83 3.08 -15.57 6.33
CA ARG A 83 2.88 -14.53 5.29
C ARG A 83 3.47 -14.94 3.95
N TRP A 84 4.68 -15.50 3.94
CA TRP A 84 5.33 -15.95 2.72
C TRP A 84 4.53 -17.08 2.03
N ARG A 85 3.93 -18.00 2.80
CA ARG A 85 2.97 -18.99 2.27
C ARG A 85 1.74 -18.35 1.62
N ILE A 86 1.20 -17.28 2.19
CA ILE A 86 0.08 -16.52 1.58
C ILE A 86 0.51 -15.90 0.26
N GLU A 87 1.64 -15.18 0.26
CA GLU A 87 2.18 -14.49 -0.91
C GLU A 87 2.52 -15.47 -2.04
N LEU A 88 3.15 -16.61 -1.73
CA LEU A 88 3.43 -17.68 -2.69
C LEU A 88 2.14 -18.24 -3.33
N ARG A 89 1.11 -18.54 -2.51
CA ARG A 89 -0.20 -19.02 -3.00
C ARG A 89 -0.94 -17.96 -3.83
N SER A 90 -0.76 -16.68 -3.52
CA SER A 90 -1.29 -15.56 -4.31
C SER A 90 -0.58 -15.44 -5.67
N ASN A 91 0.76 -15.51 -5.68
CA ASN A 91 1.58 -15.42 -6.88
C ASN A 91 1.35 -16.61 -7.82
N GLN A 92 1.18 -17.83 -7.29
CA GLN A 92 0.78 -19.00 -8.08
C GLN A 92 -0.55 -18.79 -8.80
N ARG A 93 -1.60 -18.32 -8.09
CA ARG A 93 -2.91 -18.00 -8.70
C ARG A 93 -2.80 -16.89 -9.77
N PHE A 94 -1.92 -15.91 -9.58
CA PHE A 94 -1.66 -14.87 -10.56
C PHE A 94 -1.01 -15.44 -11.83
N LEU A 95 0.02 -16.28 -11.70
CA LEU A 95 0.68 -16.97 -12.82
C LEU A 95 -0.30 -17.87 -13.57
N GLU A 96 -1.07 -18.71 -12.88
CA GLU A 96 -2.14 -19.52 -13.49
C GLU A 96 -3.15 -18.65 -14.28
N THR A 97 -3.49 -17.47 -13.76
CA THR A 97 -4.41 -16.54 -14.43
C THR A 97 -3.79 -15.94 -15.68
N CYS A 98 -2.48 -15.63 -15.66
CA CYS A 98 -1.76 -15.15 -16.82
C CYS A 98 -1.62 -16.23 -17.89
N GLU A 99 -1.27 -17.47 -17.53
CA GLU A 99 -1.23 -18.60 -18.47
C GLU A 99 -2.57 -18.83 -19.18
N ARG A 100 -3.68 -18.81 -18.43
CA ARG A 100 -5.03 -18.98 -19.00
C ARG A 100 -5.38 -17.85 -19.97
N ARG A 101 -4.92 -16.61 -19.71
CA ARG A 101 -5.09 -15.47 -20.63
C ARG A 101 -4.27 -15.66 -21.90
N ILE A 102 -2.99 -16.02 -21.79
CA ILE A 102 -2.11 -16.28 -22.94
C ILE A 102 -2.69 -17.38 -23.83
N LYS A 103 -3.12 -18.51 -23.25
CA LYS A 103 -3.76 -19.62 -23.98
C LYS A 103 -5.05 -19.18 -24.70
N ALA A 104 -5.88 -18.35 -24.06
CA ALA A 104 -7.09 -17.79 -24.68
C ALA A 104 -6.78 -16.77 -25.79
N GLU A 105 -5.70 -16.01 -25.67
CA GLU A 105 -5.23 -15.05 -26.69
C GLU A 105 -4.63 -15.78 -27.91
N GLU A 106 -3.81 -16.81 -27.70
CA GLU A 106 -3.34 -17.72 -28.76
C GLU A 106 -4.50 -18.38 -29.52
N GLU A 107 -5.52 -18.87 -28.80
CA GLU A 107 -6.73 -19.43 -29.41
C GLU A 107 -7.50 -18.39 -30.24
N ALA A 108 -7.60 -17.16 -29.75
CA ALA A 108 -8.26 -16.07 -30.47
C ALA A 108 -7.45 -15.67 -31.72
N GLU A 109 -6.12 -15.69 -31.64
CA GLU A 109 -5.25 -15.42 -32.79
C GLU A 109 -5.36 -16.53 -33.85
N LYS A 110 -5.29 -17.81 -33.45
CA LYS A 110 -5.49 -18.95 -34.36
C LYS A 110 -6.82 -18.85 -35.10
N LYS A 111 -7.92 -18.54 -34.39
CA LYS A 111 -9.26 -18.30 -34.97
C LYS A 111 -9.29 -17.09 -35.92
N ARG A 112 -8.54 -16.01 -35.65
CA ARG A 112 -8.38 -14.88 -36.59
C ARG A 112 -7.63 -15.27 -37.86
N GLN A 113 -6.51 -15.97 -37.73
CA GLN A 113 -5.70 -16.45 -38.86
C GLN A 113 -6.49 -17.44 -39.75
N GLU A 114 -7.32 -18.30 -39.15
CA GLU A 114 -8.23 -19.20 -39.87
C GLU A 114 -9.34 -18.44 -40.61
N ALA A 115 -9.99 -17.47 -39.96
CA ALA A 115 -11.00 -16.62 -40.60
C ALA A 115 -10.41 -15.77 -41.74
N GLU A 116 -9.17 -15.28 -41.60
CA GLU A 116 -8.47 -14.57 -42.66
C GLU A 116 -8.11 -15.48 -43.84
N LYS A 117 -7.63 -16.70 -43.59
CA LYS A 117 -7.42 -17.72 -44.65
C LYS A 117 -8.70 -18.04 -45.40
N GLN A 118 -9.81 -18.24 -44.70
CA GLN A 118 -11.14 -18.46 -45.31
C GLN A 118 -11.58 -17.27 -46.17
N ARG A 119 -11.41 -16.04 -45.67
CA ARG A 119 -11.70 -14.81 -46.42
C ARG A 119 -10.84 -14.66 -47.66
N LEU A 120 -9.55 -15.00 -47.59
CA LEU A 120 -8.64 -14.97 -48.74
C LEU A 120 -9.05 -16.01 -49.79
N ALA A 121 -9.35 -17.25 -49.38
CA ALA A 121 -9.86 -18.29 -50.27
C ALA A 121 -11.15 -17.86 -50.98
N GLN A 122 -12.12 -17.28 -50.28
CA GLN A 122 -13.35 -16.74 -50.88
C GLN A 122 -13.06 -15.61 -51.90
N VAL A 123 -12.08 -14.75 -51.65
CA VAL A 123 -11.66 -13.70 -52.60
C VAL A 123 -10.98 -14.32 -53.84
N GLU A 124 -10.23 -15.41 -53.68
CA GLU A 124 -9.61 -16.14 -54.79
C GLU A 124 -10.63 -16.93 -55.61
N GLU A 125 -11.60 -17.61 -54.99
CA GLU A 125 -12.75 -18.24 -55.65
C GLU A 125 -13.57 -17.21 -56.46
N MET A 126 -13.89 -16.05 -55.86
CA MET A 126 -14.59 -14.97 -56.54
C MET A 126 -13.81 -14.40 -57.73
N ARG A 127 -12.47 -14.30 -57.62
CA ARG A 127 -11.59 -13.90 -58.74
C ARG A 127 -11.57 -14.96 -59.84
N ALA A 128 -11.46 -16.24 -59.49
CA ALA A 128 -11.48 -17.35 -60.44
C ALA A 128 -12.82 -17.43 -61.18
N MET A 129 -13.95 -17.24 -60.48
CA MET A 129 -15.28 -17.16 -61.08
C MET A 129 -15.42 -15.96 -62.03
N GLN A 130 -14.90 -14.78 -61.67
CA GLN A 130 -14.86 -13.63 -62.58
C GLN A 130 -14.02 -13.91 -63.82
N GLN A 131 -12.82 -14.48 -63.67
CA GLN A 131 -11.96 -14.86 -64.79
C GLN A 131 -12.63 -15.88 -65.72
N ALA A 132 -13.29 -16.90 -65.15
CA ALA A 132 -14.05 -17.90 -65.91
C ALA A 132 -15.22 -17.26 -66.68
N TYR A 133 -15.99 -16.37 -66.05
CA TYR A 133 -17.09 -15.65 -66.70
C TYR A 133 -16.61 -14.75 -67.85
N TYR A 134 -15.54 -13.97 -67.65
CA TYR A 134 -14.98 -13.15 -68.72
C TYR A 134 -14.36 -13.98 -69.84
N LYS A 135 -13.71 -15.11 -69.51
CA LYS A 135 -13.22 -16.06 -70.52
C LYS A 135 -14.38 -16.62 -71.34
N GLU A 136 -15.41 -17.18 -70.72
CA GLU A 136 -16.56 -17.74 -71.44
C GLU A 136 -17.27 -16.69 -72.30
N ARG A 137 -17.40 -15.45 -71.81
CA ARG A 137 -17.94 -14.33 -72.60
C ARG A 137 -17.08 -14.02 -73.83
N ASN A 138 -15.75 -14.07 -73.70
CA ASN A 138 -14.83 -13.86 -74.81
C ASN A 138 -14.91 -15.04 -75.79
N ASP A 139 -14.81 -16.29 -75.31
CA ASP A 139 -14.94 -17.51 -76.11
C ASP A 139 -16.24 -17.51 -76.94
N ARG A 140 -17.38 -17.11 -76.35
CA ARG A 140 -18.68 -16.93 -77.03
C ARG A 140 -18.70 -15.79 -78.05
N THR A 141 -17.85 -14.76 -77.88
CA THR A 141 -17.74 -13.61 -78.79
C THR A 141 -16.82 -13.95 -79.97
N ASP A 142 -15.68 -14.60 -79.69
CA ASP A 142 -14.75 -15.08 -80.69
C ASP A 142 -15.39 -16.17 -81.55
N ALA A 143 -16.16 -17.10 -80.97
CA ALA A 143 -16.96 -18.07 -81.71
C ALA A 143 -17.91 -17.40 -82.73
N LYS A 144 -18.58 -16.30 -82.35
CA LYS A 144 -19.40 -15.51 -83.29
C LYS A 144 -18.54 -14.83 -84.36
N ALA A 145 -17.41 -14.24 -84.00
CA ALA A 145 -16.47 -13.64 -84.95
C ALA A 145 -15.85 -14.68 -85.91
N HIS A 146 -15.74 -15.95 -85.52
CA HIS A 146 -15.38 -17.06 -86.40
C HIS A 146 -16.52 -17.45 -87.34
N HIS A 147 -17.76 -17.56 -86.86
CA HIS A 147 -18.93 -17.81 -87.73
C HIS A 147 -19.13 -16.70 -88.77
N CYS A 148 -18.96 -15.43 -88.39
CA CYS A 148 -19.04 -14.30 -89.33
C CYS A 148 -17.89 -14.30 -90.36
N ARG A 149 -16.69 -14.77 -90.00
CA ARG A 149 -15.57 -14.93 -90.95
C ARG A 149 -15.86 -16.05 -91.94
N ALA A 150 -16.20 -17.24 -91.46
CA ALA A 150 -16.56 -18.38 -92.31
C ALA A 150 -17.71 -18.04 -93.28
N HIS A 151 -18.76 -17.35 -92.80
CA HIS A 151 -19.86 -16.94 -93.68
C HIS A 151 -19.45 -15.91 -94.74
N ASN A 152 -18.57 -14.96 -94.40
CA ASN A 152 -18.02 -14.03 -95.39
C ASN A 152 -17.14 -14.74 -96.42
N GLU A 153 -16.38 -15.75 -96.00
CA GLU A 153 -15.56 -16.61 -96.86
C GLU A 153 -16.45 -17.42 -97.82
N GLU A 154 -17.50 -18.10 -97.32
CA GLU A 154 -18.52 -18.78 -98.14
C GLU A 154 -19.19 -17.84 -99.17
N VAL A 155 -19.55 -16.63 -98.77
CA VAL A 155 -20.19 -15.63 -99.65
C VAL A 155 -19.21 -15.11 -100.71
N GLN A 156 -17.93 -14.99 -100.37
CA GLN A 156 -16.88 -14.64 -101.31
C GLN A 156 -16.65 -15.77 -102.33
N GLU A 157 -16.55 -17.03 -101.89
CA GLU A 157 -16.45 -18.20 -102.78
C GLU A 157 -17.65 -18.30 -103.73
N GLN A 158 -18.87 -18.17 -103.21
CA GLN A 158 -20.08 -18.12 -104.04
C GLN A 158 -20.08 -16.97 -105.04
N THR A 159 -19.42 -15.86 -104.73
CA THR A 159 -19.30 -14.70 -105.64
C THR A 159 -18.28 -14.96 -106.73
N VAL A 160 -17.16 -15.63 -106.43
CA VAL A 160 -16.17 -16.10 -107.42
C VAL A 160 -16.82 -17.11 -108.38
N MET A 161 -17.50 -18.14 -107.86
CA MET A 161 -18.22 -19.12 -108.69
C MET A 161 -19.28 -18.47 -109.61
N LYS A 162 -19.95 -17.39 -109.14
CA LYS A 162 -20.90 -16.60 -109.94
C LYS A 162 -20.20 -15.70 -110.98
N ALA A 163 -18.95 -15.31 -110.77
CA ALA A 163 -18.15 -14.60 -111.76
C ALA A 163 -17.69 -15.56 -112.87
N GLU A 164 -17.09 -16.69 -112.50
CA GLU A 164 -16.60 -17.74 -113.41
C GLU A 164 -17.71 -18.27 -114.32
N THR A 165 -18.87 -18.62 -113.76
CA THR A 165 -20.03 -19.09 -114.56
C THR A 165 -20.60 -18.00 -115.49
N ASN A 166 -20.44 -16.71 -115.17
CA ASN A 166 -20.76 -15.63 -116.09
C ASN A 166 -19.68 -15.43 -117.16
N GLU A 167 -18.40 -15.70 -116.87
CA GLU A 167 -17.32 -15.68 -117.84
C GLU A 167 -17.41 -16.84 -118.84
N GLU A 168 -17.76 -18.05 -118.39
CA GLU A 168 -18.18 -19.15 -119.26
C GLU A 168 -19.36 -18.75 -120.16
N ARG A 169 -20.37 -18.05 -119.62
CA ARG A 169 -21.52 -17.61 -120.42
C ARG A 169 -21.12 -16.54 -121.45
N ARG A 170 -20.18 -15.64 -121.11
CA ARG A 170 -19.62 -14.63 -122.03
C ARG A 170 -18.80 -15.27 -123.14
N THR A 171 -17.90 -16.20 -122.82
CA THR A 171 -17.06 -16.90 -123.80
C THR A 171 -17.89 -17.74 -124.77
N ARG A 172 -18.91 -18.48 -124.27
CA ARG A 172 -19.89 -19.18 -125.13
C ARG A 172 -20.65 -18.22 -126.06
N ASN A 173 -21.09 -17.05 -125.56
CA ASN A 173 -21.75 -16.03 -126.38
C ASN A 173 -20.83 -15.42 -127.44
N LEU A 174 -19.55 -15.16 -127.11
CA LEU A 174 -18.55 -14.68 -128.07
C LEU A 174 -18.30 -15.71 -129.18
N ALA A 175 -18.15 -16.99 -128.83
CA ALA A 175 -18.00 -18.08 -129.80
C ALA A 175 -19.22 -18.18 -130.75
N ASN A 176 -20.44 -18.02 -130.22
CA ASN A 176 -21.65 -17.96 -131.04
C ASN A 176 -21.65 -16.76 -132.00
N LEU A 177 -21.27 -15.56 -131.52
CA LEU A 177 -21.19 -14.36 -132.37
C LEU A 177 -20.11 -14.49 -133.45
N ASP A 178 -18.98 -15.14 -133.18
CA ASP A 178 -17.96 -15.41 -134.19
C ASP A 178 -18.39 -16.50 -135.18
N ALA A 179 -19.15 -17.51 -134.75
CA ALA A 179 -19.80 -18.45 -135.65
C ALA A 179 -20.84 -17.76 -136.55
N GLU A 180 -21.61 -16.80 -136.03
CA GLU A 180 -22.53 -15.98 -136.83
C GLU A 180 -21.78 -15.03 -137.78
N ARG A 181 -20.67 -14.41 -137.35
CA ARG A 181 -19.79 -13.63 -138.24
C ARG A 181 -19.21 -14.49 -139.35
N GLN A 182 -18.80 -15.73 -139.07
CA GLN A 182 -18.34 -16.67 -140.10
C GLN A 182 -19.47 -17.04 -141.07
N ARG A 183 -20.69 -17.32 -140.57
CA ARG A 183 -21.88 -17.57 -141.40
C ARG A 183 -22.22 -16.34 -142.27
N LYS A 184 -22.21 -15.13 -141.71
CA LYS A 184 -22.44 -13.87 -142.43
C LYS A 184 -21.35 -13.58 -143.46
N ASN A 185 -20.09 -13.81 -143.13
CA ASN A 185 -18.98 -13.66 -144.08
C ASN A 185 -19.04 -14.71 -145.19
N LYS A 186 -19.54 -15.93 -144.91
CA LYS A 186 -19.86 -16.91 -145.96
C LYS A 186 -21.04 -16.43 -146.81
N GLU A 187 -22.17 -16.05 -146.21
CA GLU A 187 -23.34 -15.50 -146.93
C GLU A 187 -22.98 -14.28 -147.80
N LEU A 188 -22.06 -13.42 -147.34
CA LEU A 188 -21.53 -12.29 -148.09
C LEU A 188 -20.58 -12.73 -149.20
N ARG A 189 -19.69 -13.70 -148.99
CA ARG A 189 -18.84 -14.29 -150.04
C ARG A 189 -19.66 -15.04 -151.08
N ASP A 190 -20.71 -15.75 -150.68
CA ASP A 190 -21.62 -16.47 -151.56
C ASP A 190 -22.47 -15.45 -152.37
N ARG A 191 -22.93 -14.36 -151.75
CA ARG A 191 -23.52 -13.21 -152.47
C ARG A 191 -22.51 -12.49 -153.36
N GLU A 192 -21.24 -12.41 -152.97
CA GLU A 192 -20.21 -11.76 -153.77
C GLU A 192 -19.83 -12.65 -154.96
N GLN A 193 -19.72 -13.96 -154.78
CA GLN A 193 -19.58 -14.93 -155.87
C GLN A 193 -20.82 -14.90 -156.78
N ALA A 194 -22.04 -14.80 -156.23
CA ALA A 194 -23.24 -14.62 -157.04
C ALA A 194 -23.27 -13.27 -157.77
N ARG A 195 -22.76 -12.19 -157.16
CA ARG A 195 -22.56 -10.88 -157.82
C ARG A 195 -21.44 -10.92 -158.84
N GLN A 196 -20.37 -11.68 -158.64
CA GLN A 196 -19.27 -11.88 -159.58
C GLN A 196 -19.65 -12.85 -160.70
N ALA A 197 -20.58 -13.78 -160.47
CA ALA A 197 -21.16 -14.66 -161.47
C ALA A 197 -22.23 -13.92 -162.28
N TYR A 198 -23.07 -13.11 -161.63
CA TYR A 198 -23.98 -12.19 -162.31
C TYR A 198 -23.23 -11.06 -163.01
N ALA A 199 -22.06 -10.64 -162.51
CA ALA A 199 -21.14 -9.71 -163.18
C ALA A 199 -20.26 -10.40 -164.23
N ARG A 200 -20.08 -11.73 -164.19
CA ARG A 200 -19.52 -12.51 -165.30
C ARG A 200 -20.57 -12.67 -166.39
N MET A 201 -21.77 -13.13 -166.09
CA MET A 201 -22.90 -13.14 -167.05
C MET A 201 -23.21 -11.73 -167.57
N LEU A 202 -23.17 -10.69 -166.74
CA LEU A 202 -23.24 -9.31 -167.22
C LEU A 202 -21.97 -8.87 -167.93
N ARG A 203 -20.77 -9.39 -167.69
CA ARG A 203 -19.57 -9.10 -168.53
C ARG A 203 -19.45 -10.02 -169.73
N GLU A 204 -20.23 -11.08 -169.86
CA GLU A 204 -20.36 -11.92 -171.04
C GLU A 204 -21.44 -11.32 -171.93
N ARG A 205 -22.56 -10.88 -171.34
CA ARG A 205 -23.61 -10.07 -171.98
C ARG A 205 -23.15 -8.64 -172.28
N GLN A 206 -22.32 -8.04 -171.43
CA GLN A 206 -21.77 -6.69 -171.64
C GLN A 206 -20.39 -6.75 -172.31
N ALA A 207 -19.68 -7.88 -172.42
CA ALA A 207 -18.62 -8.03 -173.43
C ALA A 207 -19.16 -8.48 -174.79
N ALA A 208 -20.34 -9.08 -174.85
CA ALA A 208 -21.12 -9.16 -176.09
C ALA A 208 -21.68 -7.78 -176.50
N LYS A 209 -21.86 -6.82 -175.58
CA LYS A 209 -22.24 -5.42 -175.88
C LYS A 209 -21.10 -4.40 -175.94
N ASP A 210 -19.97 -4.65 -175.29
CA ASP A 210 -18.81 -3.74 -175.23
C ASP A 210 -17.63 -4.43 -175.89
N ALA A 211 -17.28 -5.58 -175.30
CA ALA A 211 -16.13 -5.73 -174.40
C ALA A 211 -15.60 -4.41 -173.48
N GLN A 212 -15.44 -4.23 -171.95
CA GLN A 212 -14.76 -3.23 -170.65
C GLN A 212 -14.93 -3.02 -168.79
N LYS A 213 -14.12 -2.33 -167.67
CA LYS A 213 -14.21 -1.43 -166.12
C LYS A 213 -13.95 -1.53 -164.27
N GLN A 214 -13.37 -0.65 -163.11
CA GLN A 214 -13.38 -0.47 -161.31
C GLN A 214 -12.42 0.40 -159.93
N ALA A 215 -12.60 0.79 -158.43
CA ALA A 215 -11.72 1.52 -157.04
C ALA A 215 -11.98 1.95 -155.21
N GLU A 216 -11.15 2.46 -153.98
CA GLU A 216 -11.33 2.93 -152.25
C GLU A 216 -10.28 3.51 -150.77
N LYS A 217 -10.49 4.19 -149.37
CA LYS A 217 -9.80 4.38 -147.70
C LYS A 217 -9.68 5.58 -146.25
N THR A 218 -8.99 5.66 -144.84
CA THR A 218 -9.04 6.60 -143.28
C THR A 218 -8.06 6.84 -141.69
N ARG A 219 -8.25 7.47 -140.27
CA ARG A 219 -7.36 8.01 -138.78
C ARG A 219 -7.79 8.47 -137.02
N LEU A 220 -7.34 8.94 -135.58
CA LEU A 220 -6.30 9.45 -134.21
C LEU A 220 -6.55 10.21 -132.50
N ALA A 221 -5.77 10.42 -131.16
CA ALA A 221 -5.89 11.22 -129.55
C ALA A 221 -4.92 11.37 -127.94
N GLU A 222 -4.96 12.19 -126.61
CA GLU A 222 -4.17 12.30 -124.99
C GLU A 222 -4.18 13.37 -123.44
N ILE A 223 -3.61 13.26 -121.99
CA ILE A 223 -2.93 14.05 -120.50
C ILE A 223 -3.26 14.75 -118.80
N HIS A 224 -2.51 14.87 -117.41
CA HIS A 224 -2.50 15.80 -115.88
C HIS A 224 -1.76 15.73 -114.14
N ARG A 225 -1.60 16.65 -112.87
CA ARG A 225 -1.10 16.61 -111.12
C ARG A 225 -0.68 17.77 -109.70
N GLN A 226 -0.55 17.75 -108.14
CA GLN A 226 0.25 18.55 -106.73
C GLN A 226 -0.01 18.96 -104.91
N GLU A 227 0.89 19.41 -103.72
CA GLU A 227 1.15 20.26 -102.15
C GLU A 227 1.18 20.21 -100.26
N MET A 228 1.83 21.03 -99.11
CA MET A 228 1.92 21.11 -97.30
C MET A 228 2.66 22.17 -95.93
N GLU A 229 2.60 22.30 -94.38
CA GLU A 229 3.33 23.21 -93.01
C GLU A 229 3.25 23.24 -91.13
N ALA A 230 3.97 23.94 -89.95
CA ALA A 230 3.90 24.13 -88.17
C ALA A 230 4.79 25.06 -86.81
N LYS A 231 4.63 25.33 -85.29
CA LYS A 231 5.35 26.30 -83.94
C LYS A 231 5.29 26.39 -82.07
N LEU A 232 6.01 27.14 -80.89
CA LEU A 232 5.98 27.31 -79.11
C LEU A 232 6.87 28.22 -77.69
N ILE A 233 6.61 28.63 -76.20
CA ILE A 233 7.40 29.04 -74.67
C ILE A 233 6.88 29.31 -73.03
N ALA A 234 5.90 30.13 -72.47
CA ALA A 234 5.95 30.88 -71.09
C ALA A 234 5.00 30.66 -69.78
N ILE A 235 5.20 29.72 -68.82
CA ILE A 235 4.11 29.32 -67.82
C ILE A 235 4.34 29.30 -66.25
N ARG A 236 5.54 29.48 -65.67
CA ARG A 236 5.87 28.84 -64.34
C ARG A 236 5.78 29.61 -62.99
N GLU A 237 5.27 30.84 -62.88
CA GLU A 237 5.57 31.70 -61.68
C GLU A 237 4.54 31.84 -60.53
N SER A 238 3.31 31.30 -60.63
CA SER A 238 2.23 31.66 -59.68
C SER A 238 2.25 30.90 -58.32
N LYS A 239 2.94 31.51 -57.35
CA LYS A 239 3.07 31.24 -55.90
C LYS A 239 1.78 30.75 -55.19
N ARG A 240 1.84 29.76 -54.28
CA ARG A 240 2.12 29.92 -52.82
C ARG A 240 1.43 31.13 -52.14
N CYS A 241 0.43 30.95 -51.26
CA CYS A 241 0.20 31.81 -50.07
C CYS A 241 -0.93 31.38 -49.12
N LYS A 242 -0.84 31.84 -47.85
CA LYS A 242 -1.86 31.87 -46.75
C LYS A 242 -2.22 30.50 -46.11
N TRP A 243 -2.00 30.24 -44.82
CA TRP A 243 -2.45 30.87 -43.53
C TRP A 243 -3.79 30.27 -43.02
N ALA A 244 -4.04 30.03 -41.71
CA ALA A 244 -3.20 30.05 -40.50
C ALA A 244 -3.86 29.23 -39.34
N ALA A 245 -3.16 28.99 -38.22
CA ALA A 245 -3.62 28.22 -37.04
C ALA A 245 -4.36 29.07 -35.96
N LYS A 246 -4.89 28.45 -34.85
CA LYS A 246 -4.79 28.89 -33.40
C LYS A 246 -5.84 28.33 -32.36
N LYS A 247 -5.35 27.61 -31.29
CA LYS A 247 -5.83 27.47 -29.84
C LYS A 247 -7.10 26.64 -29.39
N GLU A 248 -7.42 26.32 -28.08
CA GLU A 248 -6.71 25.90 -26.79
C GLU A 248 -7.67 25.69 -25.51
N ALA A 249 -7.21 25.52 -24.21
CA ALA A 249 -7.90 24.91 -22.98
C ALA A 249 -8.17 25.74 -21.59
N SER A 250 -8.33 25.18 -20.31
CA SER A 250 -9.09 25.69 -19.01
C SER A 250 -8.45 25.68 -17.44
N ARG A 251 -9.03 26.03 -16.14
CA ARG A 251 -8.47 26.79 -14.76
C ARG A 251 -8.86 26.68 -13.01
N SER A 252 -8.34 27.41 -11.76
CA SER A 252 -8.45 27.38 -10.00
C SER A 252 -8.10 28.53 -8.60
N LYS A 253 -8.05 28.42 -7.06
CA LYS A 253 -7.89 29.43 -5.62
C LYS A 253 -7.45 29.10 -3.89
N SER A 254 -7.31 29.61 -2.44
CA SER A 254 -7.39 30.67 -1.04
C SER A 254 -6.74 30.47 0.65
N VAL A 255 -6.65 31.01 2.10
CA VAL A 255 -6.71 32.16 3.40
C VAL A 255 -6.35 32.00 5.19
N LEU A 256 -6.16 32.94 6.41
CA LEU A 256 -5.75 32.89 8.11
C LEU A 256 -5.88 34.01 9.56
N VAL A 257 -5.52 33.94 11.04
CA VAL A 257 -5.62 34.92 12.50
C VAL A 257 -5.00 34.82 14.23
N TRP A 258 -5.01 35.72 15.47
CA TRP A 258 -4.37 35.79 17.11
C TRP A 258 -4.72 36.66 18.69
N ARG A 259 -4.08 36.76 20.07
CA ARG A 259 -4.37 37.49 21.66
C ARG A 259 -3.40 37.81 23.19
N ASN A 260 -3.68 38.39 24.57
CA ASN A 260 -2.84 38.87 26.03
C ASN A 260 -3.30 39.20 27.78
N GLY A 261 -2.61 39.73 29.04
CA GLY A 261 -2.90 40.02 30.74
C GLY A 261 -2.03 40.78 32.16
N GLU A 262 -2.30 40.91 33.65
CA GLU A 262 -1.88 41.91 35.01
C GLU A 262 -1.65 41.73 36.83
N ALA A 263 -1.33 42.67 38.00
CA ALA A 263 -1.10 42.60 39.73
C ALA A 263 -0.86 43.79 41.12
N ILE A 264 -0.73 43.69 42.65
CA ILE A 264 -0.58 44.73 44.07
C ILE A 264 -0.10 44.55 45.83
N LEU A 265 0.09 45.49 47.03
CA LEU A 265 0.57 45.48 48.73
C LEU A 265 0.44 46.57 50.19
N GLU A 266 0.95 46.54 51.63
CA GLU A 266 0.80 47.44 53.14
C GLU A 266 1.76 47.62 54.71
N THR A 267 1.48 48.15 56.12
CA THR A 267 2.31 48.82 57.51
C THR A 267 2.10 48.86 59.32
N GLN A 268 2.74 49.66 60.47
CA GLN A 268 2.78 49.67 62.21
C GLN A 268 3.22 50.86 63.54
N ARG A 269 3.28 50.80 65.07
CA ARG A 269 3.53 51.87 66.45
C ARG A 269 3.95 51.68 68.22
N LYS A 270 4.18 52.62 69.41
CA LYS A 270 4.55 52.57 71.13
C LYS A 270 4.67 53.77 72.52
N ASN A 271 5.12 53.69 73.98
CA ASN A 271 4.99 54.59 75.46
C ASN A 271 5.93 54.73 77.04
N HIS A 272 5.74 55.48 78.35
CA HIS A 272 6.63 55.90 79.80
C HIS A 272 6.23 56.40 81.52
N ASP A 273 7.03 56.77 82.77
CA ASP A 273 6.76 57.21 84.44
C ASP A 273 7.79 57.81 85.84
N ASN A 274 7.54 58.30 87.28
CA ASN A 274 8.43 58.79 88.70
C ASN A 274 8.08 59.39 90.40
N LEU A 275 8.88 59.66 91.67
CA LEU A 275 8.65 60.30 93.30
C LEU A 275 9.70 60.62 94.76
N VAL A 276 9.55 61.35 96.10
CA VAL A 276 10.40 61.70 97.62
C VAL A 276 9.91 62.52 99.15
N GLU A 277 10.34 63.02 100.54
CA GLU A 277 11.24 63.04 102.03
C GLU A 277 11.19 64.12 103.52
N GLU A 278 11.73 64.10 104.95
CA GLU A 278 11.79 65.13 106.37
C GLU A 278 12.42 65.06 108.09
N LEU A 279 12.61 66.12 109.18
CA LEU A 279 12.64 66.54 110.89
C LEU A 279 13.66 66.68 112.41
N GLU A 280 13.57 67.57 113.64
CA GLU A 280 14.03 67.58 115.34
C GLU A 280 14.64 68.78 116.59
N GLN A 281 14.67 68.84 118.11
CA GLN A 281 15.54 69.64 119.39
C GLN A 281 15.24 70.44 121.01
N ARG A 282 15.93 70.51 122.38
CA ARG A 282 16.07 71.59 123.76
C ARG A 282 16.59 71.48 125.51
N GLN A 283 16.88 72.48 126.63
CA GLN A 283 17.42 72.55 128.29
C GLN A 283 17.50 73.79 129.63
N ARG A 284 17.85 73.78 131.12
CA ARG A 284 18.25 74.88 132.42
C ARG A 284 18.39 74.85 134.24
N GLN A 285 19.14 75.70 135.24
CA GLN A 285 19.09 76.47 136.82
C GLN A 285 19.54 76.29 138.57
N GLN A 286 19.99 77.25 139.67
CA GLN A 286 20.01 77.40 141.41
C GLN A 286 20.80 78.50 142.64
N ALA A 287 21.26 78.36 144.09
CA ALA A 287 21.66 79.26 145.51
C ALA A 287 23.00 79.43 146.73
N LEU A 288 23.12 79.38 148.23
CA LEU A 288 24.26 79.02 149.43
C LEU A 288 23.79 78.13 150.62
N ARG A 289 22.53 78.29 151.02
CA ARG A 289 21.78 77.06 151.11
C ARG A 289 21.98 76.21 149.83
N TYR A 290 22.45 76.72 148.67
CA TYR A 290 23.34 75.96 147.75
C TYR A 290 24.35 75.12 148.52
N ALA A 291 25.45 75.58 149.13
CA ALA A 291 26.54 74.66 149.51
C ALA A 291 26.06 73.40 150.27
N GLU A 292 24.93 73.49 151.00
CA GLU A 292 24.10 72.33 151.38
C GLU A 292 23.15 71.83 150.26
N GLU A 293 22.06 72.49 149.81
CA GLU A 293 21.23 72.27 148.58
C GLU A 293 21.99 72.16 147.21
N LYS A 294 23.31 71.92 147.19
CA LYS A 294 24.31 71.92 146.09
C LYS A 294 25.46 71.00 146.46
N ALA A 295 25.74 70.70 147.73
CA ALA A 295 26.29 69.39 148.04
C ALA A 295 25.19 68.32 147.88
N GLU A 296 23.95 68.62 148.24
CA GLU A 296 22.74 67.85 148.01
C GLU A 296 22.23 68.01 146.57
N GLN A 297 22.29 69.18 145.91
CA GLN A 297 22.01 69.24 144.47
C GLN A 297 23.20 68.76 143.62
N GLU A 298 24.46 68.75 144.08
CA GLU A 298 25.51 68.01 143.38
C GLU A 298 25.45 66.53 143.70
N ALA A 299 25.09 66.07 144.91
CA ALA A 299 24.85 64.66 145.18
C ALA A 299 23.58 64.16 144.48
N TYR A 300 22.52 64.97 144.40
CA TYR A 300 21.30 64.67 143.63
C TYR A 300 21.52 64.87 142.14
N LEU A 301 22.34 65.82 141.66
CA LEU A 301 22.72 65.90 140.24
C LEU A 301 23.71 64.80 139.88
N GLN A 302 24.60 64.35 140.76
CA GLN A 302 25.50 63.21 140.55
C GLN A 302 24.72 61.90 140.60
N GLN A 303 23.82 61.71 141.58
CA GLN A 303 22.91 60.57 141.63
C GLN A 303 21.94 60.60 140.45
N ARG A 304 21.41 61.76 140.06
CA ARG A 304 20.58 61.92 138.85
C ARG A 304 21.42 61.76 137.58
N GLN A 305 22.70 62.12 137.56
CA GLN A 305 23.64 61.90 136.44
C GLN A 305 24.05 60.43 136.37
N GLN A 306 24.18 59.71 137.48
CA GLN A 306 24.45 58.27 137.54
C GLN A 306 23.19 57.47 137.20
N VAL A 307 22.01 57.90 137.64
CA VAL A 307 20.72 57.33 137.24
C VAL A 307 20.41 57.68 135.78
N HIS A 308 20.84 58.84 135.29
CA HIS A 308 20.70 59.24 133.88
C HIS A 308 21.75 58.58 132.99
N SER A 309 23.00 58.40 133.45
CA SER A 309 24.04 57.67 132.72
C SER A 309 23.69 56.19 132.70
N ALA A 310 23.37 55.57 133.84
CA ALA A 310 22.86 54.20 133.87
C ALA A 310 21.55 54.03 133.08
N ARG A 311 20.72 55.07 132.95
CA ARG A 311 19.56 55.06 132.03
C ARG A 311 19.97 55.20 130.56
N GLN A 312 20.95 56.04 130.24
CA GLN A 312 21.50 56.22 128.89
C GLN A 312 22.29 54.98 128.45
N GLU A 313 23.11 54.40 129.31
CA GLU A 313 23.80 53.11 129.17
C GLU A 313 22.77 52.00 128.96
N ARG A 314 21.72 51.89 129.80
CA ARG A 314 20.62 50.93 129.56
C ARG A 314 19.87 51.22 128.25
N GLN A 315 19.72 52.48 127.83
CA GLN A 315 19.10 52.84 126.55
C GLN A 315 20.02 52.51 125.37
N GLN A 316 21.33 52.71 125.48
CA GLN A 316 22.35 52.35 124.50
C GLN A 316 22.48 50.84 124.40
N GLU A 317 22.59 50.12 125.52
CA GLU A 317 22.52 48.66 125.58
C GLU A 317 21.23 48.12 124.94
N ASN A 318 20.08 48.71 125.24
CA ASN A 318 18.81 48.28 124.65
C ASN A 318 18.74 48.60 123.15
N LEU A 319 19.32 49.73 122.72
CA LEU A 319 19.46 50.08 121.31
C LEU A 319 20.40 49.13 120.58
N ILE A 320 21.56 48.80 121.16
CA ILE A 320 22.52 47.80 120.68
C ILE A 320 21.83 46.45 120.59
N LYS A 321 21.19 45.96 121.65
CA LYS A 321 20.42 44.70 121.66
C LYS A 321 19.25 44.70 120.65
N LEU A 322 18.72 45.86 120.24
CA LEU A 322 17.73 46.00 119.16
C LEU A 322 18.37 46.04 117.78
N LEU A 323 19.55 46.65 117.63
CA LEU A 323 20.36 46.63 116.41
C LEU A 323 20.90 45.23 116.14
N ASP A 324 21.46 44.55 117.14
CA ASP A 324 21.88 43.15 117.09
C ASP A 324 20.72 42.26 116.63
N LYS A 325 19.53 42.38 117.25
CA LYS A 325 18.33 41.65 116.81
C LYS A 325 17.92 41.97 115.38
N ARG A 326 18.08 43.22 114.91
CA ARG A 326 17.83 43.60 113.50
C ARG A 326 18.89 43.04 112.56
N VAL A 327 20.16 43.01 112.96
CA VAL A 327 21.29 42.46 112.19
C VAL A 327 21.19 40.95 112.11
N SER A 328 20.98 40.24 113.23
CA SER A 328 20.73 38.80 113.26
C SER A 328 19.53 38.43 112.39
N ARG A 329 18.39 39.13 112.53
CA ARG A 329 17.23 38.91 111.65
C ARG A 329 17.52 39.26 110.19
N GLY A 330 18.36 40.24 109.91
CA GLY A 330 18.83 40.58 108.57
C GLY A 330 19.66 39.45 107.94
N VAL A 331 20.63 38.92 108.69
CA VAL A 331 21.44 37.75 108.31
C VAL A 331 20.58 36.51 108.13
N GLU A 332 19.60 36.27 109.02
CA GLU A 332 18.61 35.21 108.86
C GLU A 332 17.78 35.39 107.58
N ILE A 333 17.33 36.61 107.25
CA ILE A 333 16.56 36.88 106.03
C ILE A 333 17.43 36.67 104.77
N VAL A 334 18.68 37.14 104.77
CA VAL A 334 19.64 36.91 103.67
C VAL A 334 19.89 35.42 103.50
N LYS A 335 20.25 34.70 104.57
CA LYS A 335 20.47 33.24 104.53
C LYS A 335 19.22 32.48 104.07
N ASN A 336 18.02 32.86 104.53
CA ASN A 336 16.77 32.26 104.05
C ASN A 336 16.47 32.60 102.58
N ALA A 337 16.96 33.72 102.04
CA ALA A 337 16.84 34.08 100.63
C ALA A 337 17.86 33.33 99.77
N GLU A 338 19.10 33.17 100.26
CA GLU A 338 20.16 32.35 99.65
C GLU A 338 19.76 30.87 99.62
N GLU A 339 19.31 30.29 100.74
CA GLU A 339 18.78 28.92 100.77
C GLU A 339 17.57 28.74 99.84
N LYS A 340 16.71 29.76 99.67
CA LYS A 340 15.62 29.73 98.68
C LYS A 340 16.13 29.80 97.24
N LYS A 341 17.16 30.59 96.97
CA LYS A 341 17.84 30.69 95.67
C LYS A 341 18.48 29.35 95.32
N GLU A 342 19.28 28.77 96.21
CA GLU A 342 19.91 27.45 96.04
C GLU A 342 18.87 26.36 95.78
N ARG A 343 17.79 26.29 96.59
CA ARG A 343 16.70 25.34 96.36
C ARG A 343 16.02 25.56 95.00
N ALA A 344 15.83 26.81 94.57
CA ALA A 344 15.25 27.12 93.27
C ALA A 344 16.21 26.81 92.09
N GLU A 345 17.52 26.97 92.29
CA GLU A 345 18.55 26.60 91.30
C GLU A 345 18.65 25.07 91.20
N GLN A 346 18.72 24.34 92.31
CA GLN A 346 18.65 22.87 92.32
C GLN A 346 17.35 22.33 91.68
N VAL A 347 16.21 23.00 91.87
CA VAL A 347 14.94 22.61 91.21
C VAL A 347 14.97 22.91 89.71
N LYS A 348 15.55 24.05 89.28
CA LYS A 348 15.77 24.35 87.85
C LYS A 348 16.71 23.33 87.21
N GLU A 349 17.81 22.96 87.87
CA GLU A 349 18.76 21.95 87.40
C GLU A 349 18.10 20.58 87.27
N ARG A 350 17.35 20.13 88.30
CA ARG A 350 16.59 18.87 88.25
C ARG A 350 15.57 18.87 87.11
N HIS A 351 14.85 19.97 86.89
CA HIS A 351 13.93 20.07 85.76
C HIS A 351 14.67 20.11 84.41
N ALA A 352 15.80 20.82 84.30
CA ALA A 352 16.60 20.84 83.08
C ALA A 352 17.14 19.44 82.72
N VAL A 353 17.63 18.69 83.72
CA VAL A 353 18.03 17.28 83.57
C VAL A 353 16.83 16.43 83.13
N GLN A 354 15.67 16.54 83.80
CA GLN A 354 14.44 15.82 83.42
C GLN A 354 13.98 16.14 82.00
N TYR A 355 14.05 17.40 81.54
CA TYR A 355 13.70 17.77 80.17
C TYR A 355 14.71 17.23 79.15
N VAL A 356 16.01 17.21 79.47
CA VAL A 356 17.05 16.61 78.62
C VAL A 356 16.92 15.09 78.56
N GLU A 357 16.57 14.42 79.65
CA GLU A 357 16.32 12.97 79.70
C GLU A 357 15.04 12.60 78.96
N ALA A 358 13.94 13.31 79.17
CA ALA A 358 12.70 13.15 78.42
C ALA A 358 12.89 13.42 76.91
N GLY A 359 13.71 14.41 76.55
CA GLY A 359 14.09 14.69 75.17
C GLY A 359 14.85 13.53 74.52
N LYS A 360 15.87 12.97 75.20
CA LYS A 360 16.60 11.79 74.73
C LYS A 360 15.69 10.58 74.53
N LEU A 361 14.80 10.30 75.49
CA LEU A 361 13.83 9.21 75.38
C LEU A 361 12.87 9.41 74.19
N LEU A 362 12.40 10.63 73.97
CA LEU A 362 11.56 10.98 72.83
C LEU A 362 12.31 10.82 71.49
N ASP A 363 13.57 11.28 71.40
CA ASP A 363 14.40 11.12 70.21
C ASP A 363 14.69 9.64 69.90
N GLU A 364 14.92 8.82 70.93
CA GLU A 364 15.09 7.37 70.79
C GLU A 364 13.80 6.69 70.30
N ASP A 365 12.64 7.03 70.88
CA ASP A 365 11.35 6.49 70.43
C ASP A 365 11.01 6.96 69.01
N VAL A 366 11.20 8.23 68.67
CA VAL A 366 11.03 8.74 67.29
C VAL A 366 11.94 7.99 66.33
N ARG A 367 13.20 7.74 66.69
CA ARG A 367 14.14 6.94 65.88
C ARG A 367 13.67 5.50 65.72
N LEU A 368 13.16 4.86 66.78
CA LEU A 368 12.61 3.51 66.73
C LEU A 368 11.33 3.44 65.89
N HIS A 369 10.43 4.43 65.99
CA HIS A 369 9.22 4.53 65.18
C HIS A 369 9.55 4.77 63.69
N LEU A 370 10.54 5.60 63.37
CA LEU A 370 11.04 5.76 62.00
C LEU A 370 11.65 4.47 61.45
N GLN A 371 12.42 3.71 62.25
CA GLN A 371 12.94 2.40 61.84
C GLN A 371 11.82 1.36 61.64
N ARG A 372 10.81 1.32 62.53
CA ARG A 372 9.62 0.47 62.39
C ARG A 372 8.84 0.82 61.11
N ALA A 373 8.64 2.10 60.83
CA ALA A 373 7.94 2.59 59.63
C ALA A 373 8.69 2.24 58.34
N ARG A 374 10.02 2.46 58.27
CA ARG A 374 10.85 2.07 57.13
C ARG A 374 10.77 0.57 56.85
N ARG A 375 10.99 -0.27 57.88
CA ARG A 375 10.86 -1.74 57.76
C ARG A 375 9.47 -2.20 57.30
N LEU A 376 8.42 -1.48 57.68
CA LEU A 376 7.04 -1.79 57.26
C LEU A 376 6.75 -1.32 55.83
N GLN A 377 7.35 -0.20 55.39
CA GLN A 377 7.33 0.24 53.99
C GLN A 377 8.11 -0.71 53.09
N GLU A 378 9.33 -1.11 53.48
CA GLU A 378 10.18 -2.10 52.80
C GLU A 378 9.47 -3.45 52.65
N ARG A 379 8.73 -3.90 53.67
CA ARG A 379 7.87 -5.10 53.57
C ARG A 379 6.76 -4.93 52.54
N ARG A 380 5.99 -3.83 52.61
CA ARG A 380 4.89 -3.55 51.67
C ARG A 380 5.35 -3.41 50.22
N THR A 381 6.49 -2.76 49.96
CA THR A 381 7.05 -2.67 48.60
C THR A 381 7.50 -4.05 48.13
N ASN A 382 8.17 -4.84 48.98
CA ASN A 382 8.57 -6.20 48.63
C ASN A 382 7.38 -7.14 48.40
N GLU A 383 6.32 -7.05 49.20
CA GLU A 383 5.06 -7.78 49.03
C GLU A 383 4.40 -7.45 47.69
N SER A 384 4.39 -6.17 47.30
CA SER A 384 3.90 -5.71 45.99
C SER A 384 4.75 -6.27 44.84
N LEU A 385 6.08 -6.16 44.91
CA LEU A 385 7.01 -6.74 43.94
C LEU A 385 6.82 -8.26 43.83
N ALA A 386 6.65 -8.97 44.94
CA ALA A 386 6.43 -10.42 44.95
C ALA A 386 5.08 -10.83 44.34
N GLN A 387 4.01 -10.05 44.55
CA GLN A 387 2.72 -10.27 43.87
C GLN A 387 2.82 -10.01 42.37
N ASN A 388 3.46 -8.93 41.96
CA ASN A 388 3.64 -8.59 40.54
C ASN A 388 4.51 -9.62 39.83
N TYR A 389 5.64 -10.00 40.42
CA TYR A 389 6.52 -11.07 39.91
C TYR A 389 5.77 -12.40 39.73
N ARG A 390 4.98 -12.84 40.72
CA ARG A 390 4.14 -14.06 40.60
C ARG A 390 3.10 -13.97 39.48
N ARG A 391 2.43 -12.82 39.35
CA ARG A 391 1.43 -12.58 38.28
C ARG A 391 2.09 -12.60 36.90
N TRP A 392 3.23 -11.94 36.75
CA TRP A 392 4.03 -11.89 35.54
C TRP A 392 4.54 -13.29 35.15
N ASN A 393 5.18 -14.02 36.09
CA ASN A 393 5.69 -15.36 35.84
C ASN A 393 4.57 -16.35 35.45
N HIS A 394 3.42 -16.30 36.14
CA HIS A 394 2.26 -17.11 35.78
C HIS A 394 1.65 -16.73 34.41
N ARG A 395 1.61 -15.44 34.06
CA ARG A 395 1.18 -14.98 32.73
C ARG A 395 2.14 -15.43 31.64
N ALA A 396 3.45 -15.36 31.87
CA ALA A 396 4.48 -15.86 30.97
C ALA A 396 4.36 -17.38 30.76
N ALA A 397 4.26 -18.16 31.84
CA ALA A 397 4.03 -19.61 31.77
C ALA A 397 2.79 -19.97 30.93
N ARG A 398 1.71 -19.20 31.08
CA ARG A 398 0.47 -19.40 30.33
C ARG A 398 0.63 -19.09 28.84
N ILE A 399 1.17 -17.93 28.48
CA ILE A 399 1.36 -17.53 27.07
C ILE A 399 2.34 -18.48 26.37
N MET A 400 3.42 -18.89 27.06
CA MET A 400 4.33 -19.92 26.56
C MET A 400 3.61 -21.25 26.30
N LYS A 401 2.73 -21.69 27.20
CA LYS A 401 1.93 -22.90 27.00
C LYS A 401 0.94 -22.76 25.84
N GLU A 402 0.18 -21.67 25.77
CA GLU A 402 -0.78 -21.41 24.70
C GLU A 402 -0.09 -21.38 23.33
N LEU A 403 1.12 -20.79 23.26
CA LEU A 403 1.95 -20.78 22.07
C LEU A 403 2.50 -22.17 21.70
N HIS A 404 3.04 -22.93 22.65
CA HIS A 404 3.46 -24.33 22.42
C HIS A 404 2.28 -25.19 21.93
N ASP A 405 1.12 -25.06 22.57
CA ASP A 405 -0.12 -25.74 22.20
C ASP A 405 -0.63 -25.30 20.81
N ALA A 406 -0.25 -24.12 20.31
CA ALA A 406 -0.58 -23.65 18.96
C ALA A 406 0.39 -24.22 17.90
N VAL A 407 1.70 -24.06 18.12
CA VAL A 407 2.74 -24.58 17.21
C VAL A 407 2.69 -26.11 17.10
N ALA A 408 2.40 -26.82 18.18
CA ALA A 408 2.21 -28.28 18.16
C ALA A 408 0.99 -28.71 17.33
N LYS A 409 -0.08 -27.90 17.28
CA LYS A 409 -1.24 -28.16 16.39
C LYS A 409 -0.86 -27.93 14.93
N GLU A 410 -0.18 -26.83 14.59
CA GLU A 410 0.28 -26.58 13.22
C GLU A 410 1.21 -27.72 12.74
N ALA A 411 2.16 -28.15 13.57
CA ALA A 411 3.04 -29.28 13.25
C ALA A 411 2.26 -30.59 13.01
N ALA A 412 1.27 -30.91 13.85
CA ALA A 412 0.44 -32.10 13.71
C ALA A 412 -0.50 -32.04 12.48
N GLU A 413 -1.01 -30.85 12.12
CA GLU A 413 -1.80 -30.64 10.90
C GLU A 413 -0.92 -30.76 9.65
N ALA A 414 0.29 -30.20 9.67
CA ALA A 414 1.27 -30.34 8.58
C ALA A 414 1.70 -31.81 8.38
N GLU A 415 1.94 -32.55 9.46
CA GLU A 415 2.25 -33.99 9.40
C GLU A 415 1.07 -34.78 8.82
N GLN A 416 -0.16 -34.53 9.28
CA GLN A 416 -1.36 -35.15 8.73
C GLN A 416 -1.56 -34.86 7.24
N LEU A 417 -1.29 -33.63 6.78
CA LEU A 417 -1.34 -33.25 5.37
C LEU A 417 -0.27 -34.00 4.55
N SER A 418 0.95 -34.13 5.07
CA SER A 418 2.03 -34.88 4.41
C SER A 418 1.72 -36.39 4.31
N ALA A 419 1.13 -36.96 5.36
CA ALA A 419 0.69 -38.36 5.40
C ALA A 419 -0.51 -38.60 4.46
N ALA A 420 -1.46 -37.66 4.38
CA ALA A 420 -2.59 -37.73 3.45
C ALA A 420 -2.13 -37.65 1.98
N ALA A 421 -1.24 -36.72 1.64
CA ALA A 421 -0.65 -36.61 0.30
C ALA A 421 0.15 -37.87 -0.09
N SER A 422 0.90 -38.44 0.85
CA SER A 422 1.64 -39.70 0.65
C SER A 422 0.71 -40.89 0.43
N ARG A 423 -0.41 -40.98 1.18
CA ARG A 423 -1.44 -42.00 0.98
C ARG A 423 -2.15 -41.85 -0.38
N GLN A 424 -2.41 -40.63 -0.84
CA GLN A 424 -2.98 -40.40 -2.17
C GLN A 424 -2.03 -40.87 -3.28
N ARG A 425 -0.73 -40.54 -3.21
CA ARG A 425 0.29 -41.09 -4.13
C ARG A 425 0.35 -42.61 -4.10
N GLY A 426 0.26 -43.22 -2.92
CA GLY A 426 0.24 -44.68 -2.76
C GLY A 426 -0.96 -45.37 -3.44
N VAL A 427 -2.09 -44.69 -3.56
CA VAL A 427 -3.30 -45.21 -4.23
C VAL A 427 -3.26 -44.97 -5.76
N THR A 428 -2.73 -43.85 -6.23
CA THR A 428 -2.57 -43.61 -7.69
C THR A 428 -1.43 -44.40 -8.32
N ALA A 429 -0.44 -44.84 -7.53
CA ALA A 429 0.68 -45.68 -7.97
C ALA A 429 0.30 -47.13 -8.39
N HIS A 430 -0.99 -47.41 -8.59
CA HIS A 430 -1.47 -48.71 -9.08
C HIS A 430 -2.28 -48.65 -10.40
N SER A 431 -2.38 -47.48 -11.06
CA SER A 431 -3.03 -47.36 -12.39
C SER A 431 -2.14 -46.83 -13.52
N GLU A 432 -1.05 -46.11 -13.23
CA GLU A 432 -0.24 -45.44 -14.27
C GLU A 432 1.25 -45.81 -14.21
N ASN A 433 1.56 -47.11 -14.27
CA ASN A 433 2.95 -47.58 -14.36
C ASN A 433 3.53 -47.48 -15.79
N GLN A 434 3.38 -46.32 -16.44
CA GLN A 434 4.02 -46.01 -17.73
C GLN A 434 3.95 -44.52 -18.13
N ARG A 435 4.91 -43.69 -17.69
CA ARG A 435 5.64 -42.72 -18.55
C ARG A 435 6.68 -41.87 -17.82
N SER A 436 7.74 -41.57 -18.57
CA SER A 436 8.69 -40.44 -18.42
C SER A 436 9.12 -40.02 -17.00
N TRP A 437 10.37 -40.34 -16.67
CA TRP A 437 11.18 -39.54 -15.76
C TRP A 437 11.40 -38.14 -16.37
N ALA A 438 10.52 -37.19 -16.09
CA ALA A 438 10.81 -35.77 -16.22
C ALA A 438 11.41 -35.29 -14.90
N ALA A 439 12.56 -34.63 -14.94
CA ALA A 439 13.19 -34.08 -13.75
C ALA A 439 12.32 -32.95 -13.19
N SER A 440 11.59 -33.23 -12.11
CA SER A 440 10.96 -32.18 -11.31
C SER A 440 12.09 -31.45 -10.60
N GLU A 441 12.50 -30.30 -11.12
CA GLU A 441 13.40 -29.39 -10.42
C GLU A 441 12.80 -29.10 -9.04
N HIS A 442 13.48 -29.56 -7.99
CA HIS A 442 13.16 -29.13 -6.65
C HIS A 442 13.56 -27.66 -6.56
N ALA A 443 12.56 -26.78 -6.56
CA ALA A 443 12.76 -25.40 -6.16
C ALA A 443 13.37 -25.42 -4.75
N ASP A 444 14.66 -25.12 -4.65
CA ASP A 444 15.40 -25.14 -3.39
C ASP A 444 14.77 -24.13 -2.43
N ILE A 445 13.91 -24.63 -1.54
CA ILE A 445 13.45 -23.89 -0.36
C ILE A 445 14.72 -23.49 0.38
N PRO A 446 15.04 -22.19 0.51
CA PRO A 446 16.27 -21.78 1.16
C PRO A 446 16.22 -22.25 2.61
N ARG A 447 16.99 -23.31 2.93
CA ARG A 447 17.21 -23.78 4.29
C ARG A 447 18.06 -22.74 5.00
N CYS A 448 17.39 -21.66 5.39
CA CYS A 448 17.98 -20.53 6.08
C CYS A 448 18.64 -21.05 7.36
N GLY A 449 19.97 -20.95 7.44
CA GLY A 449 20.82 -21.71 8.38
C GLY A 449 20.72 -21.29 9.85
N TYR A 450 19.59 -20.73 10.26
CA TYR A 450 19.27 -20.45 11.65
C TYR A 450 18.91 -21.75 12.36
N LEU A 451 19.59 -22.01 13.48
CA LEU A 451 19.19 -23.02 14.44
C LEU A 451 17.71 -22.79 14.80
N ILE A 452 16.87 -23.83 14.64
CA ILE A 452 15.46 -23.77 15.05
C ILE A 452 15.44 -23.56 16.56
N ALA A 453 15.15 -22.33 16.97
CA ALA A 453 15.13 -21.91 18.37
C ALA A 453 13.88 -22.49 19.04
N SER A 454 13.98 -23.78 19.39
CA SER A 454 12.91 -24.55 20.03
C SER A 454 12.33 -23.76 21.20
N LEU A 455 11.02 -23.49 21.14
CA LEU A 455 10.36 -22.56 22.06
C LEU A 455 10.67 -22.93 23.53
N PRO A 456 10.98 -21.93 24.40
CA PRO A 456 11.24 -22.13 25.83
C PRO A 456 10.21 -23.02 26.49
N SER A 457 10.62 -23.92 27.37
CA SER A 457 9.67 -24.84 27.98
C SER A 457 8.76 -24.08 28.95
N PRO A 458 7.42 -24.25 28.90
CA PRO A 458 6.53 -23.61 29.88
C PRO A 458 6.85 -23.98 31.34
N LYS A 459 7.58 -25.08 31.56
CA LYS A 459 8.09 -25.51 32.87
C LYS A 459 9.20 -24.59 33.44
N GLU A 460 9.92 -23.85 32.61
CA GLU A 460 10.97 -22.90 33.06
C GLU A 460 10.36 -21.65 33.75
N PHE A 461 9.05 -21.46 33.58
CA PHE A 461 8.24 -20.43 34.24
C PHE A 461 7.37 -21.00 35.38
N ALA A 462 7.43 -22.31 35.65
CA ALA A 462 6.59 -22.97 36.66
C ALA A 462 7.24 -23.00 38.06
N VAL A 463 7.26 -21.84 38.73
CA VAL A 463 7.63 -21.64 40.14
C VAL A 463 6.70 -20.60 40.78
#